data_AF-A0A8E2JIK2-F1
#
_entry.id   AF-A0A8E2JIK2-F1
#
_cell.length_a   1.000
_cell.length_b   1.000
_cell.length_c   1.000
_cell.angle_alpha   90.00
_cell.angle_beta   90.00
_cell.angle_gamma   90.00
#
_symmetry.space_group_name_H-M   'P 1'
#
loop_
_entity.id
_entity.type
_entity.pdbx_description
1 polymer ?
#
loop_
_entity_poly.entity_id
_entity_poly.type
_entity_poly.pdbx_seq_one_letter_code
_entity_poly.pdbx_strand_id
1 'polypeptide(L)'
;MEHDVDGKNSRELEAQSQKALQAQFSAQEGETEAQTMERIQRDPEVASILQDPVMQSILQQAKDDPAALQEHLKNTQIRQKIQKLIAAGVIRLGR
;
A
#
# COMPACT_ATOMS: atom_id res chain seq x y z
N MET A 1 24.73 -1.90 -46.25
CA MET A 1 23.57 -2.80 -46.35
C MET A 1 23.45 -3.46 -44.98
N GLU A 2 22.85 -2.76 -44.01
CA GLU A 2 21.43 -2.87 -43.60
C GLU A 2 21.23 -4.10 -42.68
N HIS A 3 20.70 -4.00 -41.45
CA HIS A 3 19.51 -3.28 -41.03
C HIS A 3 19.61 -2.72 -39.59
N ASP A 4 19.09 -1.50 -39.45
CA ASP A 4 18.66 -0.85 -38.21
C ASP A 4 17.15 -1.08 -38.09
N VAL A 5 16.67 -1.87 -37.12
CA VAL A 5 15.25 -2.09 -36.77
C VAL A 5 15.30 -2.68 -35.35
N ASP A 6 14.83 -2.09 -34.26
CA ASP A 6 13.84 -1.06 -34.04
C ASP A 6 13.90 -0.77 -32.53
N GLY A 7 13.87 0.51 -32.14
CA GLY A 7 13.91 1.00 -30.74
C GLY A 7 12.74 0.58 -29.85
N LYS A 8 12.08 -0.54 -30.15
CA LYS A 8 11.03 -1.19 -29.35
C LYS A 8 11.52 -1.68 -28.00
N ASN A 9 12.79 -2.11 -27.88
CA ASN A 9 13.33 -2.56 -26.60
C ASN A 9 13.63 -1.40 -25.64
N SER A 10 13.92 -0.20 -26.15
CA SER A 10 14.28 0.97 -25.32
C SER A 10 13.09 1.45 -24.48
N ARG A 11 11.91 1.57 -25.11
CA ARG A 11 10.68 2.00 -24.42
C ARG A 11 10.19 1.01 -23.38
N GLU A 12 10.37 -0.29 -23.64
CA GLU A 12 9.95 -1.34 -22.71
C GLU A 12 10.88 -1.39 -21.49
N LEU A 13 12.19 -1.19 -21.70
CA LEU A 13 13.18 -1.11 -20.63
C LEU A 13 13.01 0.16 -19.77
N GLU A 14 12.69 1.30 -20.39
CA GLU A 14 12.36 2.55 -19.69
C GLU A 14 11.06 2.43 -18.87
N ALA A 15 10.01 1.82 -19.44
CA ALA A 15 8.77 1.57 -18.69
C ALA A 15 9.00 0.61 -17.51
N GLN A 16 9.81 -0.43 -17.70
CA GLN A 16 10.09 -1.42 -16.68
C GLN A 16 11.03 -0.89 -15.59
N SER A 17 12.01 -0.06 -15.94
CA SER A 17 12.88 0.64 -14.98
C SER A 17 12.12 1.72 -14.21
N GLN A 18 11.21 2.46 -14.84
CA GLN A 18 10.36 3.44 -14.16
C GLN A 18 9.36 2.77 -13.21
N LYS A 19 8.80 1.62 -13.62
CA LYS A 19 7.97 0.78 -12.74
C LYS A 19 8.77 0.16 -11.59
N ALA A 20 10.02 -0.24 -11.85
CA ALA A 20 10.92 -0.75 -10.81
C ALA A 20 11.36 0.35 -9.85
N LEU A 21 11.65 1.56 -10.32
CA LEU A 21 11.94 2.74 -9.50
C LEU A 21 10.74 3.10 -8.63
N GLN A 22 9.54 3.16 -9.21
CA GLN A 22 8.30 3.41 -8.48
C GLN A 22 8.04 2.31 -7.43
N ALA A 23 8.27 1.04 -7.79
CA ALA A 23 8.22 -0.08 -6.85
C ALA A 23 9.33 -0.01 -5.78
N GLN A 24 10.50 0.57 -6.05
CA GLN A 24 11.61 0.71 -5.11
C GLN A 24 11.36 1.85 -4.11
N PHE A 25 10.69 2.93 -4.54
CA PHE A 25 10.18 3.97 -3.64
C PHE A 25 9.00 3.46 -2.79
N SER A 26 8.12 2.62 -3.34
CA SER A 26 7.03 1.98 -2.58
C SER A 26 7.51 0.81 -1.70
N ALA A 27 8.65 0.17 -2.01
CA ALA A 27 9.18 -0.97 -1.27
C ALA A 27 9.76 -0.62 0.11
N GLN A 28 10.02 0.67 0.39
CA GLN A 28 10.42 1.09 1.73
C GLN A 28 9.27 0.98 2.74
N GLU A 29 8.01 0.85 2.31
CA GLU A 29 6.85 0.84 3.20
C GLU A 29 5.86 -0.31 2.90
N GLY A 30 6.35 -1.55 2.74
CA GLY A 30 5.54 -2.76 2.89
C GLY A 30 4.53 -3.08 1.78
N GLU A 31 4.86 -4.10 0.98
CA GLU A 31 4.06 -4.67 -0.13
C GLU A 31 3.86 -3.73 -1.34
N THR A 32 3.89 -4.31 -2.54
CA THR A 32 3.70 -3.55 -3.78
C THR A 32 2.30 -2.95 -3.74
N GLU A 33 2.19 -1.63 -3.85
CA GLU A 33 0.92 -0.90 -3.82
C GLU A 33 -0.14 -1.52 -4.75
N ALA A 34 0.29 -2.12 -5.87
CA ALA A 34 -0.54 -2.88 -6.79
C ALA A 34 -1.19 -4.15 -6.18
N GLN A 35 -0.46 -4.92 -5.37
CA GLN A 35 -0.98 -6.10 -4.67
C GLN A 35 -1.95 -5.69 -3.57
N THR A 36 -1.60 -4.64 -2.82
CA THR A 36 -2.49 -4.02 -1.83
C THR A 36 -3.76 -3.51 -2.50
N MET A 37 -3.66 -2.80 -3.63
CA MET A 37 -4.79 -2.34 -4.43
C MET A 37 -5.66 -3.48 -4.94
N GLU A 38 -5.09 -4.59 -5.42
CA GLU A 38 -5.88 -5.75 -5.86
C GLU A 38 -6.72 -6.32 -4.71
N ARG A 39 -6.15 -6.38 -3.49
CA ARG A 39 -6.88 -6.83 -2.30
C ARG A 39 -7.95 -5.83 -1.87
N ILE A 40 -7.65 -4.53 -1.95
CA ILE A 40 -8.61 -3.46 -1.69
C ILE A 40 -9.78 -3.52 -2.68
N GLN A 41 -9.52 -3.77 -3.95
CA GLN A 41 -10.57 -3.90 -4.97
C GLN A 41 -11.46 -5.13 -4.76
N ARG A 42 -10.90 -6.21 -4.21
CA ARG A 42 -11.65 -7.42 -3.85
C ARG A 42 -12.54 -7.22 -2.62
N ASP A 43 -12.19 -6.30 -1.73
CA ASP A 43 -12.90 -6.07 -0.48
C ASP A 43 -13.34 -4.60 -0.34
N PRO A 44 -14.59 -4.27 -0.73
CA PRO A 44 -15.07 -2.88 -0.75
C PRO A 44 -15.12 -2.24 0.64
N GLU A 45 -15.18 -3.05 1.71
CA GLU A 45 -15.10 -2.54 3.07
C GLU A 45 -13.70 -2.02 3.39
N VAL A 46 -12.66 -2.75 2.98
CA VAL A 46 -11.26 -2.33 3.13
C VAL A 46 -10.99 -1.04 2.36
N ALA A 47 -11.51 -0.91 1.14
CA ALA A 47 -11.43 0.32 0.37
C ALA A 47 -12.06 1.51 1.11
N SER A 48 -13.25 1.31 1.68
CA SER A 48 -13.96 2.35 2.45
C SER A 48 -13.20 2.74 3.71
N ILE A 49 -12.53 1.79 4.35
CA ILE A 49 -11.73 2.03 5.55
C ILE A 49 -10.44 2.81 5.24
N LEU A 50 -9.79 2.54 4.11
CA LEU A 50 -8.60 3.28 3.68
C LEU A 50 -8.91 4.72 3.26
N GLN A 51 -10.10 4.94 2.71
CA GLN A 51 -10.61 6.27 2.40
C GLN A 51 -11.01 7.06 3.66
N ASP A 52 -11.04 6.40 4.81
CA ASP A 52 -11.40 7.04 6.07
C ASP A 52 -10.24 7.94 6.56
N PRO A 53 -10.48 9.25 6.76
CA PRO A 53 -9.43 10.18 7.18
C PRO A 53 -8.92 9.85 8.59
N VAL A 54 -9.75 9.28 9.47
CA VAL A 54 -9.34 8.88 10.82
C VAL A 54 -8.33 7.74 10.73
N MET A 55 -8.54 6.78 9.80
CA MET A 55 -7.60 5.68 9.62
C MET A 55 -6.23 6.18 9.15
N GLN A 56 -6.21 7.10 8.19
CA GLN A 56 -4.96 7.72 7.74
C GLN A 56 -4.23 8.45 8.89
N SER A 57 -4.97 9.19 9.72
CA SER A 57 -4.39 9.83 10.91
C SER A 57 -3.83 8.80 11.88
N ILE A 58 -4.52 7.70 12.15
CA ILE A 58 -4.06 6.65 13.06
C ILE A 58 -2.78 5.99 12.54
N LEU A 59 -2.66 5.74 11.23
CA LEU A 59 -1.46 5.14 10.66
C LEU A 59 -0.25 6.08 10.74
N GLN A 60 -0.46 7.38 10.52
CA GLN A 60 0.56 8.40 10.72
C GLN A 60 0.98 8.48 12.20
N GLN A 61 -0.01 8.53 13.10
CA GLN A 61 0.23 8.54 14.54
C GLN A 61 0.90 7.25 15.01
N ALA A 62 0.60 6.09 14.42
CA ALA A 62 1.23 4.82 14.79
C ALA A 62 2.71 4.75 14.40
N LYS A 63 3.13 5.50 13.36
CA LYS A 63 4.56 5.63 12.99
C LYS A 63 5.33 6.47 14.00
N ASP A 64 4.70 7.52 14.54
CA ASP A 64 5.32 8.46 15.47
C ASP A 64 5.22 7.98 16.93
N ASP A 65 4.02 7.53 17.33
CA ASP A 65 3.68 7.08 18.67
C ASP A 65 2.85 5.77 18.64
N PRO A 66 3.47 4.62 18.93
CA PRO A 66 2.76 3.34 18.96
C PRO A 66 1.77 3.21 20.13
N ALA A 67 1.80 4.10 21.14
CA ALA A 67 0.84 4.09 22.26
C ALA A 67 -0.50 4.73 21.86
N ALA A 68 -0.50 5.77 21.02
CA ALA A 68 -1.69 6.38 20.46
C ALA A 68 -2.50 5.37 19.65
N LEU A 69 -1.83 4.54 18.86
CA LEU A 69 -2.48 3.43 18.16
C LEU A 69 -3.22 2.49 19.13
N GLN A 70 -2.59 2.12 20.25
CA GLN A 70 -3.23 1.25 21.25
C GLN A 70 -4.48 1.89 21.85
N GLU A 71 -4.47 3.20 22.07
CA GLU A 71 -5.65 3.95 22.49
C GLU A 71 -6.76 3.92 21.44
N HIS A 72 -6.43 4.11 20.17
CA HIS A 72 -7.40 4.02 19.08
C HIS A 72 -7.98 2.60 18.94
N LEU A 73 -7.20 1.56 19.21
CA LEU A 73 -7.69 0.17 19.28
C LEU A 73 -8.65 -0.08 20.46
N LYS A 74 -8.70 0.77 21.49
CA LYS A 74 -9.73 0.67 22.53
C LYS A 74 -11.12 0.97 21.97
N ASN A 75 -11.21 1.78 20.92
CA ASN A 75 -12.48 2.04 20.24
C ASN A 75 -12.87 0.84 19.37
N THR A 76 -14.04 0.26 19.65
CA THR A 76 -14.54 -0.94 18.95
C THR A 76 -14.62 -0.73 17.44
N GLN A 77 -15.03 0.46 16.98
CA GLN A 77 -15.15 0.74 15.55
C GLN A 77 -13.78 0.72 14.87
N ILE A 78 -12.79 1.41 15.43
CA ILE A 78 -11.43 1.46 14.87
C ILE A 78 -10.78 0.08 14.92
N ARG A 79 -10.92 -0.63 16.03
CA ARG A 79 -10.41 -2.00 16.16
C ARG A 79 -10.94 -2.90 15.06
N GLN A 80 -12.24 -2.87 14.79
CA GLN A 80 -12.83 -3.65 13.70
C GLN A 80 -12.27 -3.26 12.35
N LYS A 81 -12.14 -1.95 12.07
CA LYS A 81 -11.54 -1.46 10.83
C LYS A 81 -10.10 -1.95 10.65
N ILE A 82 -9.25 -1.80 11.68
CA ILE A 82 -7.86 -2.28 11.65
C ILE A 82 -7.78 -3.80 11.48
N GLN A 83 -8.60 -4.56 12.21
CA GLN A 83 -8.66 -6.01 12.05
C GLN A 83 -9.01 -6.43 10.62
N LYS A 84 -9.94 -5.74 9.96
CA LYS A 84 -10.25 -5.99 8.54
C LYS A 84 -9.07 -5.70 7.63
N LEU A 85 -8.37 -4.58 7.84
CA LEU A 85 -7.17 -4.23 7.06
C LEU A 85 -6.04 -5.26 7.23
N ILE A 86 -5.85 -5.78 8.45
CA ILE A 86 -4.86 -6.83 8.74
C ILE A 86 -5.27 -8.16 8.09
N ALA A 87 -6.54 -8.55 8.23
CA ALA A 87 -7.07 -9.77 7.60
C ALA A 87 -6.98 -9.71 6.07
N ALA A 88 -7.21 -8.53 5.50
CA ALA A 88 -7.03 -8.26 4.09
C ALA A 88 -5.56 -8.12 3.66
N GLY A 89 -4.61 -8.14 4.60
CA GLY A 89 -3.18 -8.04 4.30
C GLY A 89 -2.74 -6.66 3.79
N VAL A 90 -3.59 -5.65 3.92
CA VAL A 90 -3.29 -4.28 3.46
C VAL A 90 -2.37 -3.56 4.45
N ILE A 91 -2.49 -3.87 5.74
CA ILE A 91 -1.68 -3.24 6.78
C ILE A 91 -1.03 -4.31 7.66
N ARG A 92 0.28 -4.15 7.89
CA ARG A 92 1.02 -4.91 8.91
C ARG A 92 1.39 -3.98 10.05
N LEU A 93 0.88 -4.28 11.23
CA LEU A 93 1.43 -3.73 12.47
C LEU A 93 2.77 -4.43 12.70
N GLY A 94 3.87 -3.66 12.66
CA GLY A 94 5.22 -4.16 12.88
C GLY A 94 5.32 -4.96 14.18
N ARG A 95 5.97 -6.12 14.10
CA ARG A 95 6.23 -7.00 15.25
C ARG A 95 7.30 -6.41 16.15
#